data_AF-A0A7S4E343-F1
#
_entry.id   AF-A0A7S4E343-F1
#
_cell.length_a   1.000
_cell.length_b   1.000
_cell.length_c   1.000
_cell.angle_alpha   90.00
_cell.angle_beta   90.00
_cell.angle_gamma   90.00
#
_symmetry.space_group_name_H-M   'P 1'
#
loop_
_entity.id
_entity.type
_entity.pdbx_description
1 polymer ?
#
loop_
_entity_poly.entity_id
_entity_poly.type
_entity_poly.pdbx_seq_one_letter_code
_entity_poly.pdbx_strand_id
1 'polypeptide(L)'
;VRVQCENLRKQMSLADDAYEKEKLQDRIAKLSGGVAVLKVGALTETEMKEKKLRLEDAINATRAAIEEGIVPGGGATFAHLSENLKNWAKNNLNEEELLGALIIARAIETPL
;
A
#
# COMPACT_ATOMS: atom_id res chain seq x y z
N VAL A 1 -6.46 25.85 -12.10
CA VAL A 1 -6.59 24.37 -12.00
C VAL A 1 -7.77 23.84 -12.81
N ARG A 2 -9.03 24.30 -12.64
CA ARG A 2 -10.19 23.83 -13.43
C ARG A 2 -9.99 23.88 -14.95
N VAL A 3 -9.53 25.01 -15.50
CA VAL A 3 -9.24 25.17 -16.94
C VAL A 3 -8.19 24.18 -17.45
N GLN A 4 -7.17 23.88 -16.63
CA GLN A 4 -6.11 22.92 -16.97
C GLN A 4 -6.65 21.48 -16.99
N CYS A 5 -7.50 21.11 -16.03
CA CYS A 5 -8.17 19.80 -16.02
C CYS A 5 -9.13 19.62 -17.19
N GLU A 6 -9.85 20.67 -17.60
CA GLU A 6 -10.72 20.64 -18.78
C GLU A 6 -9.93 20.45 -20.08
N ASN A 7 -8.78 21.13 -20.22
CA ASN A 7 -7.90 20.94 -21.37
C ASN A 7 -7.33 19.52 -21.45
N LEU A 8 -6.91 18.95 -20.31
CA LEU A 8 -6.41 17.57 -20.24
C LEU A 8 -7.52 16.55 -20.55
N ARG A 9 -8.76 16.79 -20.10
CA ARG A 9 -9.91 15.93 -20.43
C ARG A 9 -10.23 15.94 -21.93
N LYS A 10 -10.11 17.10 -22.59
CA LYS A 10 -10.27 17.20 -24.05
C LYS A 10 -9.15 16.46 -24.80
N GLN A 11 -7.91 16.58 -24.33
CA GLN A 11 -6.77 15.83 -24.90
C GLN A 11 -6.96 14.32 -24.74
N MET A 12 -7.48 13.87 -23.60
CA MET A 12 -7.76 12.46 -23.36
C MET A 12 -8.85 11.88 -24.28
N SER A 13 -9.87 12.68 -24.65
CA SER A 13 -10.89 12.25 -25.61
C SER A 13 -10.40 12.17 -27.05
N LEU A 14 -9.29 12.86 -27.38
CA LEU A 14 -8.68 12.87 -28.71
C LEU A 14 -7.53 11.88 -28.84
N ALA A 15 -7.02 11.33 -27.73
CA ALA A 15 -6.01 10.29 -27.76
C ALA A 15 -6.61 8.96 -28.22
N ASP A 16 -5.92 8.24 -29.10
CA ASP A 16 -6.31 6.90 -29.54
C ASP A 16 -5.53 5.80 -28.80
N ASP A 17 -4.34 6.12 -28.29
CA ASP A 17 -3.50 5.20 -27.54
C ASP A 17 -3.96 5.07 -26.07
N ALA A 18 -4.08 3.83 -25.60
CA ALA A 18 -4.44 3.50 -24.23
C ALA A 18 -3.38 3.99 -23.22
N TYR A 19 -2.09 3.96 -23.60
CA TYR A 19 -1.00 4.42 -22.75
C TYR A 19 -1.04 5.93 -22.53
N GLU A 20 -1.34 6.71 -23.57
CA GLU A 20 -1.52 8.17 -23.44
C GLU A 20 -2.74 8.52 -22.59
N LYS A 21 -3.85 7.78 -22.72
CA LYS A 21 -5.04 7.96 -21.88
C LYS A 21 -4.73 7.74 -20.40
N GLU A 22 -4.02 6.68 -20.07
CA GLU A 22 -3.63 6.37 -18.69
C GLU A 22 -2.77 7.49 -18.09
N LYS A 23 -1.75 7.95 -18.82
CA LYS A 23 -0.88 9.05 -18.37
C LYS A 23 -1.62 10.37 -18.18
N LEU A 24 -2.59 10.68 -19.04
CA LEU A 24 -3.42 11.88 -18.90
C LEU A 24 -4.40 11.77 -17.72
N GLN A 25 -4.99 10.60 -17.51
CA GLN A 25 -5.84 10.30 -16.36
C GLN A 25 -5.08 10.49 -15.05
N ASP A 26 -3.85 9.97 -14.97
CA ASP A 26 -2.96 10.13 -13.82
C ASP A 26 -2.64 11.60 -13.50
N ARG A 27 -2.38 12.39 -14.54
CA ARG A 27 -2.13 13.83 -14.39
C ARG A 27 -3.38 14.57 -13.93
N ILE A 28 -4.54 14.21 -14.46
CA ILE A 28 -5.82 14.79 -14.02
C ILE A 28 -6.04 14.45 -12.54
N ALA A 29 -5.85 13.19 -12.13
CA ALA A 29 -6.02 12.75 -10.74
C ALA A 29 -5.14 13.56 -9.77
N LYS A 30 -3.84 13.73 -10.11
CA LYS A 30 -2.91 14.54 -9.32
C LYS A 30 -3.31 16.02 -9.25
N LEU A 31 -3.81 16.59 -10.34
CA LEU A 31 -4.25 17.99 -10.40
C LEU A 31 -5.59 18.24 -9.70
N SER A 32 -6.53 17.29 -9.76
CA SER A 32 -7.85 17.41 -9.14
C SER A 32 -7.86 17.00 -7.67
N GLY A 33 -6.93 16.16 -7.23
CA GLY A 33 -6.89 15.61 -5.87
C GLY A 33 -6.67 16.65 -4.78
N GLY A 34 -6.09 17.81 -5.13
CA GLY A 34 -5.78 18.87 -4.17
C GLY A 34 -4.81 18.41 -3.07
N VAL A 35 -4.59 19.26 -2.06
CA VAL A 35 -3.79 18.92 -0.88
C VAL A 35 -4.61 19.20 0.36
N ALA A 36 -4.92 18.16 1.13
CA ALA A 36 -5.58 18.29 2.41
C ALA A 36 -4.53 18.53 3.51
N VAL A 37 -4.75 19.57 4.34
CA VAL A 37 -3.87 19.90 5.47
C VAL A 37 -4.61 19.62 6.77
N LEU A 38 -4.09 18.71 7.58
CA LEU A 38 -4.64 18.36 8.89
C LEU A 38 -3.94 19.18 9.97
N LYS A 39 -4.72 19.89 10.78
CA LYS A 39 -4.23 20.68 11.92
C LYS A 39 -4.55 19.94 13.22
N VAL A 40 -3.52 19.62 13.99
CA VAL A 40 -3.65 18.90 15.27
C VAL A 40 -3.41 19.87 16.43
N GLY A 41 -4.33 19.91 17.39
CA GLY A 41 -4.23 20.71 18.61
C GLY A 41 -4.03 19.84 19.86
N ALA A 42 -3.37 20.40 20.88
CA ALA A 42 -3.20 19.80 22.20
C ALA A 42 -3.08 20.88 23.29
N LEU A 43 -3.15 20.48 24.56
CA LEU A 43 -3.07 21.39 25.71
C LEU A 43 -1.62 21.76 26.04
N THR A 44 -0.67 20.86 25.80
CA THR A 44 0.76 21.08 26.03
C THR A 44 1.58 20.80 24.76
N GLU A 45 2.78 21.36 24.68
CA GLU A 45 3.67 21.16 23.53
C GLU A 45 4.06 19.67 23.37
N THR A 46 4.30 18.97 24.48
CA THR A 46 4.66 17.55 24.48
C THR A 46 3.53 16.69 23.91
N GLU A 47 2.29 16.91 24.35
CA GLU A 47 1.12 16.22 23.81
C GLU A 47 0.89 16.55 22.33
N MET A 48 1.19 17.79 21.92
CA MET A 48 1.06 18.20 20.52
C MET A 48 1.99 17.37 19.63
N LYS A 49 3.25 17.16 20.06
CA LYS A 49 4.24 16.35 19.35
C LYS A 49 3.83 14.88 19.32
N GLU A 50 3.38 14.31 20.44
CA GLU A 50 2.92 12.92 20.51
C GLU A 50 1.72 12.68 19.59
N LYS A 51 0.70 13.54 19.64
CA LYS A 51 -0.49 13.44 18.77
C LYS A 51 -0.13 13.60 17.30
N LYS A 52 0.81 14.49 16.97
CA LYS A 52 1.30 14.64 15.60
C LYS A 52 1.91 13.32 15.09
N LEU A 53 2.83 12.71 15.85
CA LEU A 53 3.47 11.46 15.46
C LEU A 53 2.46 10.30 15.33
N ARG A 54 1.52 10.20 16.27
CA ARG A 54 0.45 9.18 16.20
C ARG A 54 -0.45 9.36 14.98
N LEU A 55 -0.77 10.60 14.63
CA LEU A 55 -1.60 10.88 13.46
C LEU A 55 -0.84 10.61 12.15
N GLU A 56 0.45 10.94 12.10
CA GLU A 56 1.31 10.67 10.96
C GLU A 56 1.41 9.17 10.68
N ASP A 57 1.63 8.37 11.72
CA ASP A 57 1.65 6.91 11.62
C ASP A 57 0.29 6.36 11.14
N ALA A 58 -0.83 6.83 11.72
CA ALA A 58 -2.17 6.40 11.32
C ALA A 58 -2.50 6.74 9.85
N ILE A 59 -2.09 7.92 9.36
CA ILE A 59 -2.29 8.31 7.95
C ILE A 59 -1.50 7.39 7.03
N ASN A 60 -0.26 7.07 7.38
CA ASN A 60 0.57 6.20 6.56
C ASN A 60 0.04 4.76 6.55
N ALA A 61 -0.36 4.23 7.71
CA ALA A 61 -0.97 2.90 7.83
C ALA A 61 -2.27 2.77 7.04
N THR A 62 -3.15 3.78 7.11
CA THR A 62 -4.42 3.77 6.36
C THR A 62 -4.23 3.91 4.85
N ARG A 63 -3.23 4.67 4.40
CA ARG A 63 -2.86 4.73 2.97
C ARG A 63 -2.40 3.37 2.46
N ALA A 64 -1.47 2.72 3.16
CA ALA A 64 -0.99 1.38 2.80
C ALA A 64 -2.14 0.36 2.76
N ALA A 65 -3.04 0.40 3.74
CA ALA A 65 -4.23 -0.46 3.79
C ALA A 65 -5.21 -0.25 2.63
N ILE A 66 -5.32 0.97 2.08
CA ILE A 66 -6.17 1.27 0.93
C ILE A 66 -5.51 0.79 -0.38
N GLU A 67 -4.18 0.87 -0.47
CA GLU A 67 -3.42 0.51 -1.67
C GLU A 67 -3.33 -1.01 -1.87
N GLU A 68 -2.99 -1.77 -0.83
CA GLU A 68 -2.74 -3.22 -0.92
C GLU A 68 -3.85 -4.08 -0.27
N GLY A 69 -4.77 -3.44 0.46
CA GLY A 69 -5.78 -4.12 1.26
C GLY A 69 -5.33 -4.39 2.71
N ILE A 70 -6.17 -5.13 3.44
CA ILE A 70 -5.93 -5.45 4.85
C ILE A 70 -5.88 -6.96 5.08
N VAL A 71 -5.05 -7.37 6.03
CA VAL A 71 -4.93 -8.77 6.47
C VAL A 71 -4.95 -8.86 8.00
N PRO A 72 -5.27 -10.03 8.58
CA PRO A 72 -5.18 -10.23 10.03
C PRO A 72 -3.77 -9.91 10.56
N GLY A 73 -3.71 -9.00 11.54
CA GLY A 73 -2.46 -8.58 12.17
C GLY A 73 -1.90 -9.59 13.18
N GLY A 74 -0.96 -9.12 14.01
CA GLY A 74 -0.39 -9.92 15.11
C GLY A 74 0.40 -11.15 14.66
N GLY A 75 0.91 -11.18 13.43
CA GLY A 75 1.63 -12.33 12.87
C GLY A 75 0.74 -13.50 12.42
N ALA A 76 -0.59 -13.45 12.63
CA ALA A 76 -1.50 -14.54 12.27
C ALA A 76 -1.48 -14.86 10.77
N THR A 77 -1.43 -13.82 9.91
CA THR A 77 -1.31 -14.01 8.45
C THR A 77 -0.06 -14.81 8.09
N PHE A 78 1.06 -14.57 8.76
CA PHE A 78 2.30 -15.28 8.51
C PHE A 78 2.25 -16.76 8.90
N ALA A 79 1.62 -17.10 10.02
CA ALA A 79 1.38 -18.50 10.40
C ALA A 79 0.55 -19.25 9.35
N HIS A 80 -0.54 -18.63 8.87
CA HIS A 80 -1.39 -19.23 7.83
C HIS A 80 -0.64 -19.40 6.51
N LEU A 81 0.17 -18.41 6.12
CA LEU A 81 0.96 -18.47 4.89
C LEU A 81 2.07 -19.53 4.97
N SER A 82 2.67 -19.73 6.14
CA SER A 82 3.73 -20.74 6.33
C SER A 82 3.21 -22.15 6.05
N GLU A 83 2.04 -22.50 6.57
CA GLU A 83 1.43 -23.82 6.32
C GLU A 83 1.10 -24.02 4.84
N ASN A 84 0.54 -22.99 4.19
CA ASN A 84 0.27 -23.03 2.75
C ASN A 84 1.56 -23.17 1.92
N LEU A 85 2.62 -22.45 2.28
CA LEU A 85 3.92 -22.51 1.62
C LEU A 85 4.56 -23.90 1.78
N LYS A 86 4.51 -24.50 2.98
CA LYS A 86 5.02 -25.85 3.24
C LYS A 86 4.31 -26.88 2.35
N ASN A 87 2.98 -26.80 2.25
CA ASN A 87 2.18 -27.73 1.45
C ASN A 87 2.40 -27.54 -0.05
N TRP A 88 2.49 -26.29 -0.52
CA TRP A 88 2.78 -25.99 -1.92
C TRP A 88 4.21 -26.42 -2.31
N ALA A 89 5.20 -26.11 -1.48
CA ALA A 89 6.61 -26.41 -1.76
C ALA A 89 6.84 -27.91 -1.91
N LYS A 90 6.25 -28.74 -1.04
CA LYS A 90 6.33 -30.21 -1.12
C LYS A 90 5.81 -30.78 -2.44
N ASN A 91 4.86 -30.09 -3.09
CA ASN A 91 4.22 -30.55 -4.32
C ASN A 91 4.88 -29.99 -5.59
N ASN A 92 5.68 -28.92 -5.49
CA ASN A 92 6.14 -28.15 -6.65
C ASN A 92 7.67 -27.97 -6.72
N LEU A 93 8.39 -28.15 -5.62
CA LEU A 93 9.83 -27.89 -5.53
C LEU A 93 10.59 -29.16 -5.15
N ASN A 94 11.84 -29.25 -5.62
CA ASN A 94 12.72 -30.39 -5.36
C ASN A 94 14.03 -29.95 -4.70
N GLU A 95 14.64 -30.88 -3.96
CA GLU A 95 16.00 -30.78 -3.40
C GLU A 95 16.32 -29.42 -2.72
N GLU A 96 17.19 -28.61 -3.35
CA GLU A 96 17.67 -27.35 -2.79
C GLU A 96 16.59 -26.27 -2.73
N GLU A 97 15.72 -26.22 -3.75
CA GLU A 97 14.61 -25.26 -3.79
C GLU A 97 13.59 -25.56 -2.69
N LEU A 98 13.32 -26.84 -2.43
CA LEU A 98 12.46 -27.27 -1.34
C LEU A 98 13.06 -26.89 0.02
N LEU A 99 14.36 -27.13 0.22
CA LEU A 99 15.05 -26.73 1.45
C LEU A 99 14.96 -25.22 1.67
N GLY A 100 15.18 -24.41 0.62
CA GLY A 100 15.03 -22.96 0.67
C GLY A 100 13.62 -22.51 1.06
N ALA A 101 12.59 -23.12 0.47
CA ALA A 101 11.19 -22.81 0.79
C ALA A 101 10.83 -23.16 2.25
N LEU A 102 11.35 -24.27 2.78
CA LEU A 102 11.13 -24.67 4.17
C LEU A 102 11.84 -23.74 5.17
N ILE A 103 13.01 -23.22 4.83
CA ILE A 103 13.70 -22.20 5.63
C ILE A 103 12.84 -20.94 5.72
N ILE A 104 12.32 -20.46 4.58
CA ILE A 104 11.44 -19.28 4.53
C ILE A 104 10.17 -19.54 5.35
N ALA A 105 9.53 -20.70 5.18
CA ALA A 105 8.33 -21.05 5.93
C ALA A 105 8.56 -20.99 7.44
N ARG A 106 9.72 -21.45 7.91
CA ARG A 106 10.09 -21.38 9.34
C ARG A 106 10.42 -19.96 9.78
N ALA A 107 11.09 -19.17 8.96
CA ALA A 107 11.46 -17.79 9.26
C ALA A 107 10.23 -16.85 9.36
N ILE A 108 9.20 -17.14 8.57
CA ILE A 108 7.96 -16.36 8.58
C ILE A 108 7.13 -16.65 9.84
N GLU A 109 7.31 -17.80 10.51
CA GLU A 109 6.62 -18.12 11.78
C GLU A 109 7.26 -17.47 13.02
N THR A 110 8.56 -17.15 12.99
CA THR A 110 9.29 -16.58 14.16
C THR A 110 8.81 -15.24 14.72
N PRO A 111 8.16 -14.33 13.98
CA PRO A 111 7.65 -13.07 14.54
C PRO A 111 6.49 -13.22 15.53
N LEU A 112 5.86 -14.40 15.61
CA LEU A 112 4.89 -14.78 16.66
C LEU A 112 5.60 -15.20 17.94
#